data_AF-A0A382W0B6-F1
#
_entry.id   AF-A0A382W0B6-F1
#
_cell.length_a   1.000
_cell.length_b   1.000
_cell.length_c   1.000
_cell.angle_alpha   90.00
_cell.angle_beta   90.00
_cell.angle_gamma   90.00
#
_symmetry.space_group_name_H-M   'P 1'
#
loop_
_entity.id
_entity.type
_entity.pdbx_description
1 polymer ?
#
loop_
_entity_poly.entity_id
_entity_poly.type
_entity_poly.pdbx_seq_one_letter_code
_entity_poly.pdbx_strand_id
1 'polypeptide(L)'
;MEHAGGLLAQTLPAISINANVTIESFNAYRFIKEINKYTHTHLAPGHANAIIKTKGFKNLNLKGIWVTCGSDPVQWYIIESFVKQGATFMTNWGMSEIGPLTI
;
A
#
# COMPACT_ATOMS: atom_id res chain seq x y z
N MET A 1 -14.13 -5.84 5.01
CA MET A 1 -13.73 -5.86 3.59
C MET A 1 -14.83 -5.13 2.81
N GLU A 2 -15.03 -3.85 3.11
CA GLU A 2 -16.24 -3.10 2.72
C GLU A 2 -15.92 -1.93 1.79
N HIS A 3 -14.65 -1.76 1.40
CA HIS A 3 -14.18 -0.65 0.58
C HIS A 3 -13.72 -1.14 -0.79
N ALA A 4 -14.24 -0.52 -1.86
CA ALA A 4 -13.98 -0.90 -3.24
C ALA A 4 -12.47 -0.95 -3.55
N GLY A 5 -11.69 0.02 -3.04
CA GLY A 5 -10.24 0.07 -3.26
C GLY A 5 -9.50 -1.20 -2.82
N GLY A 6 -9.75 -1.71 -1.61
CA GLY A 6 -9.07 -2.93 -1.14
C GLY A 6 -9.53 -4.19 -1.87
N LEU A 7 -10.80 -4.24 -2.27
CA LEU A 7 -11.37 -5.39 -2.96
C LEU A 7 -10.92 -5.46 -4.42
N LEU A 8 -11.00 -4.35 -5.16
CA LEU A 8 -10.87 -4.34 -6.61
C LEU A 8 -9.51 -3.86 -7.12
N ALA A 9 -8.76 -3.06 -6.34
CA ALA A 9 -7.40 -2.63 -6.74
C ALA A 9 -6.31 -3.62 -6.32
N GLN A 10 -6.58 -4.51 -5.36
CA GLN A 10 -5.59 -5.45 -4.84
C GLN A 10 -6.10 -6.90 -4.83
N THR A 11 -7.22 -7.17 -4.14
CA THR A 11 -7.62 -8.55 -3.84
C THR A 11 -8.07 -9.32 -5.08
N LEU A 12 -9.00 -8.76 -5.86
CA LEU A 12 -9.55 -9.44 -7.05
C LEU A 12 -8.50 -9.65 -8.16
N PRO A 13 -7.66 -8.65 -8.53
CA PRO A 13 -6.59 -8.86 -9.50
C PRO A 13 -5.54 -9.87 -9.03
N ALA A 14 -5.21 -9.90 -7.74
CA ALA A 14 -4.27 -10.88 -7.20
C ALA A 14 -4.83 -12.31 -7.28
N ILE A 15 -6.11 -12.50 -6.94
CA ILE A 15 -6.78 -13.80 -7.06
C ILE A 15 -6.86 -14.25 -8.52
N SER A 16 -7.14 -13.35 -9.47
CA SER A 16 -7.27 -13.72 -10.90
C SER A 16 -5.98 -14.26 -11.52
N ILE A 17 -4.82 -13.92 -10.94
CA ILE A 17 -3.50 -14.45 -11.33
C ILE A 17 -2.97 -15.52 -10.37
N ASN A 18 -3.79 -16.04 -9.46
CA ASN A 18 -3.42 -17.02 -8.42
C ASN A 18 -2.29 -16.55 -7.48
N ALA A 19 -2.16 -15.24 -7.24
CA ALA A 19 -1.22 -14.71 -6.26
C ALA A 19 -1.71 -15.00 -4.82
N ASN A 20 -0.75 -15.11 -3.88
CA ASN A 20 -1.07 -15.24 -2.46
C ASN A 20 -1.58 -13.90 -1.92
N VAL A 21 -2.75 -13.92 -1.28
CA VAL A 21 -3.38 -12.72 -0.71
C VAL A 21 -3.56 -12.93 0.79
N THR A 22 -2.98 -12.02 1.58
CA THR A 22 -3.21 -11.94 3.03
C THR A 22 -4.03 -10.70 3.34
N ILE A 23 -5.16 -10.88 4.02
CA ILE A 23 -6.03 -9.78 4.48
C ILE A 23 -5.97 -9.75 6.00
N GLU A 24 -5.50 -8.63 6.55
CA GLU A 24 -5.37 -8.42 8.00
C GLU A 24 -5.85 -7.03 8.40
N SER A 25 -6.22 -6.86 9.66
CA SER A 25 -6.46 -5.53 10.23
C SER A 25 -5.17 -4.72 10.27
N PHE A 26 -5.24 -3.46 9.85
CA PHE A 26 -4.05 -2.61 9.75
C PHE A 26 -3.40 -2.36 11.11
N ASN A 27 -2.08 -2.54 11.18
CA ASN A 27 -1.24 -2.12 12.29
C ASN A 27 0.14 -1.71 11.75
N ALA A 28 0.53 -0.45 11.97
CA ALA A 28 1.78 0.10 11.43
C ALA A 28 3.04 -0.63 11.92
N TYR A 29 3.07 -1.09 13.17
CA TYR A 29 4.23 -1.82 13.72
C TYR A 29 4.34 -3.23 13.14
N ARG A 30 3.20 -3.89 12.92
CA ARG A 30 3.17 -5.20 12.26
C ARG A 30 3.56 -5.08 10.79
N PHE A 31 3.06 -4.06 10.09
CA PHE A 31 3.40 -3.80 8.70
C PHE A 31 4.91 -3.83 8.46
N ILE A 32 5.69 -3.10 9.27
CA ILE A 32 7.14 -2.99 9.12
C ILE A 32 7.85 -4.34 9.32
N LYS A 33 7.31 -5.21 10.17
CA LYS A 33 7.89 -6.53 10.43
C LYS A 33 7.57 -7.53 9.32
N GLU A 34 6.44 -7.36 8.66
CA GLU A 34 5.85 -8.38 7.79
C GLU A 34 5.94 -8.03 6.30
N ILE A 35 6.06 -6.75 5.92
CA ILE A 35 5.96 -6.30 4.52
C ILE A 35 6.97 -7.00 3.59
N ASN A 36 8.16 -7.32 4.09
CA ASN A 36 9.20 -8.00 3.31
C ASN A 36 8.90 -9.47 2.96
N LYS A 37 7.79 -10.02 3.48
CA LYS A 37 7.28 -11.34 3.05
C LYS A 37 6.41 -11.24 1.79
N TYR A 38 6.09 -10.02 1.36
CA TYR A 38 5.21 -9.73 0.24
C TYR A 38 5.95 -8.93 -0.83
N THR A 39 5.34 -8.81 -2.00
CA THR A 39 5.86 -8.00 -3.11
C THR A 39 5.00 -6.79 -3.42
N HIS A 40 3.73 -6.77 -3.01
CA HIS A 40 2.77 -5.72 -3.31
C HIS A 40 1.93 -5.37 -2.08
N THR A 41 1.60 -4.09 -1.91
CA THR A 41 0.66 -3.61 -0.89
C THR A 41 -0.14 -2.41 -1.39
N HIS A 42 -1.38 -2.27 -0.91
CA HIS A 42 -2.20 -1.07 -1.08
C HIS A 42 -2.35 -0.34 0.25
N LEU A 43 -2.14 0.98 0.26
CA LEU A 43 -2.21 1.82 1.45
C LEU A 43 -3.10 3.04 1.21
N ALA A 44 -3.85 3.44 2.23
CA ALA A 44 -4.41 4.78 2.31
C ALA A 44 -3.34 5.76 2.83
N PRO A 45 -3.38 7.06 2.48
CA PRO A 45 -2.43 8.05 3.00
C PRO A 45 -2.35 8.09 4.53
N GLY A 46 -3.47 7.89 5.23
CA GLY A 46 -3.50 7.78 6.69
C GLY A 46 -2.64 6.62 7.22
N HIS A 47 -2.70 5.46 6.57
CA HIS A 47 -1.88 4.30 6.91
C HIS A 47 -0.39 4.55 6.62
N ALA A 48 -0.09 5.14 5.45
CA ALA A 48 1.27 5.49 5.08
C ALA A 48 1.90 6.45 6.10
N ASN A 49 1.16 7.46 6.56
CA ASN A 49 1.58 8.37 7.61
C ASN A 49 1.84 7.68 8.96
N ALA A 50 0.97 6.74 9.34
CA ALA A 50 1.18 5.95 10.55
C ALA A 50 2.45 5.10 10.47
N ILE A 51 2.74 4.50 9.30
CA ILE A 51 3.96 3.73 9.05
C ILE A 51 5.20 4.62 9.15
N ILE A 52 5.22 5.77 8.46
CA ILE A 52 6.37 6.71 8.45
C ILE A 52 6.74 7.16 9.88
N LYS A 53 5.74 7.35 10.76
CA LYS A 53 5.94 7.80 12.14
C LYS A 53 6.54 6.76 13.08
N THR A 54 6.57 5.49 12.68
CA THR A 54 7.18 4.45 13.52
C THR A 54 8.70 4.57 13.55
N LYS A 55 9.31 4.09 14.63
CA LYS A 55 10.78 4.05 14.74
C LYS A 55 11.42 3.10 13.72
N GLY A 56 10.73 2.02 13.37
CA GLY A 56 11.25 0.97 12.48
C GLY A 56 11.31 1.38 11.01
N PHE A 57 10.51 2.37 10.58
CA PHE A 57 10.48 2.80 9.19
C PHE A 57 11.82 3.32 8.68
N LYS A 58 12.61 4.00 9.51
CA LYS A 58 13.89 4.59 9.12
C LYS A 58 14.90 3.57 8.56
N ASN A 59 14.86 2.33 9.04
CA ASN A 59 15.77 1.26 8.66
C ASN A 59 15.08 0.17 7.81
N LEU A 60 13.84 0.43 7.36
CA LEU A 60 13.07 -0.53 6.61
C LEU A 60 13.53 -0.53 5.15
N ASN A 61 14.14 -1.63 4.70
CA ASN A 61 14.43 -1.83 3.29
C ASN A 61 13.17 -2.27 2.56
N LEU A 62 12.72 -1.49 1.58
CA LEU A 62 11.55 -1.77 0.74
C LEU A 62 11.92 -2.11 -0.70
N LYS A 63 13.19 -2.45 -0.98
CA LYS A 63 13.61 -2.85 -2.33
C LYS A 63 12.83 -4.07 -2.82
N GLY A 64 12.21 -3.94 -3.99
CA GLY A 64 11.37 -4.99 -4.58
C GLY A 64 9.93 -5.01 -4.08
N ILE A 65 9.55 -4.06 -3.22
CA ILE A 65 8.17 -3.86 -2.76
C ILE A 65 7.51 -2.80 -3.63
N TRP A 66 6.37 -3.18 -4.22
CA TRP A 66 5.46 -2.26 -4.88
C TRP A 66 4.43 -1.73 -3.88
N VAL A 67 4.39 -0.41 -3.71
CA VAL A 67 3.45 0.28 -2.83
C VAL A 67 2.51 1.12 -3.67
N THR A 68 1.26 0.73 -3.72
CA THR A 68 0.19 1.54 -4.30
C THR A 68 -0.49 2.34 -3.20
N CYS A 69 -0.65 3.65 -3.37
CA CYS A 69 -1.25 4.53 -2.38
C CYS A 69 -2.31 5.47 -2.98
N GLY A 70 -3.49 5.52 -2.36
CA GLY A 70 -4.61 6.34 -2.82
C GLY A 70 -5.80 6.23 -1.86
N SER A 71 -6.99 6.65 -2.27
CA SER A 71 -8.21 6.94 -1.47
C SER A 71 -8.37 8.40 -1.04
N ASP A 72 -7.25 9.10 -0.85
CA ASP A 72 -7.19 10.51 -0.47
C ASP A 72 -5.97 11.16 -1.16
N PRO A 73 -5.88 12.51 -1.19
CA PRO A 73 -4.69 13.18 -1.72
C PRO A 73 -3.39 12.69 -1.06
N VAL A 74 -2.49 12.13 -1.88
CA VAL A 74 -1.18 11.65 -1.43
C VAL A 74 -0.20 12.82 -1.41
N GLN A 75 0.29 13.19 -0.23
CA GLN A 75 1.26 14.28 -0.09
C GLN A 75 2.65 13.85 -0.55
N TRP A 76 3.41 14.78 -1.15
CA TRP A 76 4.74 14.52 -1.71
C TRP A 76 5.69 13.82 -0.74
N TYR A 77 5.71 14.23 0.54
CA TYR A 77 6.61 13.64 1.52
C TYR A 77 6.32 12.15 1.77
N ILE A 78 5.08 11.69 1.54
CA ILE A 78 4.73 10.27 1.67
C ILE A 78 5.44 9.49 0.57
N ILE A 79 5.29 9.94 -0.68
CA ILE A 79 5.94 9.34 -1.85
C ILE A 79 7.46 9.30 -1.63
N GLU A 80 8.03 10.45 -1.29
CA GLU A 80 9.47 10.60 -1.08
C GLU A 80 9.98 9.66 0.02
N SER A 81 9.23 9.53 1.12
CA SER A 81 9.60 8.70 2.27
C SER A 81 9.68 7.22 1.90
N PHE A 82 8.75 6.70 1.12
CA PHE A 82 8.76 5.29 0.68
C PHE A 82 9.79 5.02 -0.42
N VAL A 83 9.95 5.95 -1.37
CA VAL A 83 10.96 5.84 -2.43
C VAL A 83 12.38 5.88 -1.85
N LYS A 84 12.64 6.71 -0.83
CA LYS A 84 13.93 6.74 -0.09
C LYS A 84 14.28 5.40 0.55
N GLN A 85 13.28 4.60 0.93
CA GLN A 85 13.46 3.25 1.46
C GLN A 85 13.61 2.16 0.38
N GLY A 86 13.56 2.55 -0.91
CA GLY A 86 13.76 1.66 -2.06
C GLY A 86 12.49 1.06 -2.65
N ALA A 87 11.30 1.49 -2.20
CA ALA A 87 10.03 1.01 -2.76
C ALA A 87 9.80 1.53 -4.18
N THR A 88 9.16 0.72 -5.03
CA THR A 88 8.47 1.24 -6.21
C THR A 88 7.12 1.77 -5.77
N PHE A 89 6.88 3.07 -5.96
CA PHE A 89 5.70 3.74 -5.41
C PHE A 89 4.78 4.23 -6.55
N MET A 90 3.50 3.90 -6.44
CA MET A 90 2.46 4.31 -7.38
C MET A 90 1.36 5.05 -6.61
N THR A 91 1.07 6.28 -6.99
CA THR A 91 -0.17 6.93 -6.56
C THR A 91 -1.31 6.49 -7.46
N ASN A 92 -2.41 6.04 -6.89
CA ASN A 92 -3.59 5.67 -7.68
C ASN A 92 -4.75 6.64 -7.42
N TRP A 93 -5.55 6.87 -8.47
CA TRP A 93 -6.79 7.64 -8.36
C TRP A 93 -7.96 6.82 -8.90
N GLY A 94 -9.10 6.94 -8.22
CA GLY A 94 -10.36 6.41 -8.71
C GLY A 94 -11.50 6.64 -7.74
N MET A 95 -12.68 6.17 -8.14
CA MET A 95 -13.94 6.26 -7.41
C MET A 95 -14.71 4.94 -7.56
N SER A 96 -15.57 4.60 -6.60
CA SER A 96 -16.32 3.34 -6.66
C SER A 96 -17.09 3.17 -7.97
N GLU A 97 -17.64 4.25 -8.51
CA GLU A 97 -18.44 4.33 -9.73
C GLU A 97 -17.67 3.98 -11.02
N ILE A 98 -16.34 4.00 -10.98
CA ILE A 98 -15.48 3.77 -12.15
C ILE A 98 -14.61 2.51 -12.03
N GLY A 99 -14.95 1.61 -11.11
CA GLY A 99 -14.27 0.31 -10.99
C GLY A 99 -12.85 0.44 -10.43
N PRO A 100 -12.75 0.75 -9.13
CA PRO A 100 -12.25 1.92 -8.41
C PRO A 100 -10.85 2.46 -8.70
N LEU A 101 -10.25 2.11 -9.84
CA LEU A 101 -8.94 2.60 -10.22
C LEU A 101 -8.92 2.93 -11.71
N THR A 102 -8.57 4.17 -12.05
CA THR A 102 -8.50 4.64 -13.44
C THR A 102 -7.07 4.86 -13.89
N ILE A 103 -6.16 5.10 -12.94
CA ILE A 103 -4.73 5.35 -13.17
C ILE A 103 -3.93 4.61 -12.12
#